data_AF-A0A0C2C658-F1
#
_entry.id   AF-A0A0C2C658-F1
#
_cell.length_a   1.000
_cell.length_b   1.000
_cell.length_c   1.000
_cell.angle_alpha   90.00
_cell.angle_beta   90.00
_cell.angle_gamma   90.00
#
_symmetry.space_group_name_H-M   'P 1'
#
loop_
_entity.id
_entity.type
_entity.pdbx_description
1 polymer ?
#
loop_
_entity_poly.entity_id
_entity_poly.type
_entity_poly.pdbx_seq_one_letter_code
_entity_poly.pdbx_strand_id
1 'polypeptide(L)'
;LSEYKYAGYGQLIRTIDLEANNSSLFQEGGGALLSAAVELANYTLVSSALNAEQLRREQGLEALQTAFDRCVPVITLSSSPTDMAVQVCEHICNCFGTASSFEACRQRIAEMPTLFGNICRLLQFPVIITAVHSSSCSLSESLPRLSSAAAQCICSMAVDTLLQTQLFQSGVLWQLVPHLFHYDYTLDEGGVSHSEESNKQALANRLARMSCEALACLAGFREGTPENDGVQNSLRALLTPYVCRCMRTESNDAVLKTLNSNTENPYLIWDNGTRAEVLEFVERHRTSREQTSELFGAEFQLSIHAKELIVGDIFVRIYNEQPTFALLEPKKVAMDLLDYMGRYAAELTGQLKKPANGDLIDIDWSSSNANKMSTDEKVTMCAEALANLVSANPGGRLLSL
;
A
#
# COMPACT_ATOMS: atom_id res chain seq x y z
N LEU A 1 -29.70 -12.94 3.86
CA LEU A 1 -30.60 -11.80 4.06
C LEU A 1 -31.17 -11.41 2.70
N SER A 2 -32.48 -11.21 2.57
CA SER A 2 -33.09 -10.73 1.32
C SER A 2 -32.75 -9.26 1.10
N GLU A 3 -32.62 -8.84 -0.16
CA GLU A 3 -32.46 -7.43 -0.50
C GLU A 3 -33.59 -6.59 0.10
N TYR A 4 -33.25 -5.63 0.95
CA TYR A 4 -34.20 -4.73 1.59
C TYR A 4 -33.94 -3.30 1.14
N LYS A 5 -34.93 -2.67 0.48
CA LYS A 5 -34.89 -1.26 0.14
C LYS A 5 -35.41 -0.44 1.33
N TYR A 6 -34.57 0.41 1.91
CA TYR A 6 -34.97 1.28 3.01
C TYR A 6 -35.84 2.44 2.49
N ALA A 7 -37.06 2.55 3.00
CA ALA A 7 -38.02 3.56 2.52
C ALA A 7 -37.73 4.99 3.06
N GLY A 8 -36.94 5.12 4.12
CA GLY A 8 -36.73 6.38 4.85
C GLY A 8 -35.55 7.22 4.38
N TYR A 9 -34.98 6.97 3.20
CA TYR A 9 -33.75 7.65 2.73
C TYR A 9 -33.88 9.18 2.71
N GLY A 10 -35.00 9.73 2.24
CA GLY A 10 -35.17 11.18 2.19
C GLY A 10 -35.14 11.85 3.56
N GLN A 11 -35.71 11.20 4.59
CA GLN A 11 -35.63 11.71 5.96
C GLN A 11 -34.24 11.47 6.56
N LEU A 12 -33.63 10.32 6.28
CA LEU A 12 -32.30 9.95 6.77
C LEU A 12 -31.23 10.93 6.28
N ILE A 13 -31.18 11.19 4.97
CA ILE A 13 -30.22 12.11 4.35
C ILE A 13 -30.42 13.52 4.90
N ARG A 14 -31.67 13.97 5.02
CA ARG A 14 -31.99 15.28 5.61
C ARG A 14 -31.52 15.37 7.06
N THR A 15 -31.67 14.30 7.84
CA THR A 15 -31.15 14.26 9.22
C THR A 15 -29.63 14.34 9.26
N ILE A 16 -28.92 13.59 8.41
CA ILE A 16 -27.46 13.66 8.31
C ILE A 16 -27.03 15.09 7.97
N ASP A 17 -27.63 15.70 6.95
CA ASP A 17 -27.29 17.05 6.50
C ASP A 17 -27.55 18.12 7.57
N LEU A 18 -28.72 18.10 8.22
CA LEU A 18 -29.06 19.06 9.28
C LEU A 18 -28.13 18.93 10.49
N GLU A 19 -27.83 17.69 10.92
CA GLU A 19 -26.97 17.47 12.08
C GLU A 19 -25.50 17.79 11.77
N ALA A 20 -24.99 17.43 10.59
CA ALA A 20 -23.63 17.76 10.17
C ALA A 20 -23.39 19.27 10.10
N ASN A 21 -24.40 20.03 9.68
CA ASN A 21 -24.33 21.49 9.61
C ASN A 21 -24.61 22.19 10.94
N ASN A 22 -25.02 21.46 11.98
CA ASN A 22 -25.31 22.04 13.28
C ASN A 22 -24.04 22.68 13.90
N SER A 23 -24.15 23.94 14.35
CA SER A 23 -23.06 24.65 15.02
C SER A 23 -22.69 24.03 16.37
N SER A 24 -23.65 23.34 17.00
CA SER A 24 -23.50 22.67 18.29
C SER A 24 -23.13 21.18 18.15
N LEU A 25 -22.73 20.71 16.96
CA LEU A 25 -22.46 19.30 16.68
C LEU A 25 -21.50 18.64 17.70
N PHE A 26 -20.48 19.37 18.15
CA PHE A 26 -19.45 18.86 19.07
C PHE A 26 -19.64 19.30 20.53
N GLN A 27 -20.80 19.88 20.88
CA GLN A 27 -21.14 20.18 22.27
C GLN A 27 -21.57 18.92 23.02
N GLU A 28 -21.56 18.93 24.35
CA GLU A 28 -22.00 17.79 25.17
C GLU A 28 -23.46 17.42 24.83
N GLY A 29 -23.68 16.14 24.48
CA GLY A 29 -24.98 15.64 23.99
C GLY A 29 -25.28 15.93 22.50
N GLY A 30 -24.42 16.69 21.81
CA GLY A 30 -24.49 16.93 20.37
C GLY A 30 -24.07 15.72 19.53
N GLY A 31 -24.57 15.62 18.30
CA GLY A 31 -24.14 14.63 17.31
C GLY A 31 -24.59 13.18 17.54
N ALA A 32 -25.32 12.89 18.62
CA ALA A 32 -25.89 11.56 18.85
C ALA A 32 -26.82 11.12 17.70
N LEU A 33 -27.63 12.06 17.18
CA LEU A 33 -28.52 11.80 16.05
C LEU A 33 -27.73 11.63 14.74
N LEU A 34 -26.64 12.38 14.54
CA LEU A 34 -25.74 12.18 13.40
C LEU A 34 -25.14 10.77 13.42
N SER A 35 -24.60 10.35 14.57
CA SER A 35 -24.00 9.02 14.74
C SER A 35 -25.00 7.92 14.37
N ALA A 36 -26.20 7.95 14.97
CA ALA A 36 -27.24 6.96 14.69
C ALA A 36 -27.73 6.99 13.23
N ALA A 37 -27.81 8.18 12.61
CA ALA A 37 -28.24 8.32 11.22
C ALA A 37 -27.20 7.76 10.23
N VAL A 38 -25.92 8.04 10.45
CA VAL A 38 -24.82 7.53 9.61
C VAL A 38 -24.64 6.02 9.81
N GLU A 39 -24.76 5.53 11.05
CA GLU A 39 -24.76 4.09 11.35
C GLU A 39 -25.90 3.37 10.61
N LEU A 40 -27.12 3.92 10.66
CA LEU A 40 -28.25 3.38 9.91
C LEU A 40 -27.99 3.37 8.41
N ALA A 41 -27.44 4.46 7.85
CA ALA A 41 -27.09 4.55 6.43
C ALA A 41 -26.08 3.45 6.03
N ASN A 42 -25.09 3.17 6.86
CA ASN A 42 -24.11 2.11 6.64
C ASN A 42 -24.79 0.74 6.53
N TYR A 43 -25.57 0.34 7.54
CA TYR A 43 -26.22 -0.97 7.53
C TYR A 43 -27.26 -1.13 6.40
N THR A 44 -27.96 -0.05 6.02
CA THR A 44 -28.88 -0.12 4.89
C THR A 44 -28.13 -0.26 3.57
N LEU A 45 -27.00 0.42 3.37
CA LEU A 45 -26.21 0.30 2.14
C LEU A 45 -25.68 -1.11 1.92
N VAL A 46 -25.16 -1.76 2.97
CA VAL A 46 -24.66 -3.15 2.91
C VAL A 46 -25.78 -4.14 2.52
N SER A 47 -27.04 -3.79 2.77
CA SER A 47 -28.19 -4.69 2.58
C SER A 47 -28.71 -4.78 1.14
N SER A 48 -28.47 -3.78 0.28
CA SER A 48 -28.99 -3.79 -1.10
C SER A 48 -28.34 -2.74 -2.00
N ALA A 49 -28.10 -3.11 -3.27
CA ALA A 49 -27.69 -2.19 -4.33
C ALA A 49 -28.66 -1.01 -4.54
N LEU A 50 -29.97 -1.25 -4.36
CA LEU A 50 -31.00 -0.23 -4.52
C LEU A 50 -30.84 0.92 -3.52
N ASN A 51 -30.25 0.64 -2.35
CA ASN A 51 -30.01 1.63 -1.31
C ASN A 51 -28.83 2.56 -1.68
N ALA A 52 -27.78 2.03 -2.30
CA ALA A 52 -26.67 2.83 -2.81
C ALA A 52 -27.14 3.75 -3.95
N GLU A 53 -27.99 3.24 -4.84
CA GLU A 53 -28.58 4.05 -5.89
C GLU A 53 -29.47 5.17 -5.32
N GLN A 54 -30.30 4.87 -4.33
CA GLN A 54 -31.16 5.87 -3.70
C GLN A 54 -30.33 6.94 -2.98
N LEU A 55 -29.31 6.53 -2.21
CA LEU A 55 -28.39 7.45 -1.54
C LEU A 55 -27.78 8.44 -2.55
N ARG A 56 -27.26 7.95 -3.68
CA ARG A 56 -26.69 8.82 -4.72
C ARG A 56 -27.74 9.76 -5.35
N ARG A 57 -28.92 9.24 -5.70
CA ARG A 57 -29.98 10.03 -6.36
C ARG A 57 -30.49 11.18 -5.49
N GLU A 58 -30.50 11.01 -4.18
CA GLU A 58 -30.98 12.00 -3.21
C GLU A 58 -29.85 12.85 -2.60
N GLN A 59 -28.67 12.91 -3.23
CA GLN A 59 -27.50 13.67 -2.75
C GLN A 59 -27.00 13.24 -1.36
N GLY A 60 -27.22 11.97 -1.01
CA GLY A 60 -26.76 11.40 0.25
C GLY A 60 -25.26 11.23 0.34
N LEU A 61 -24.54 11.08 -0.78
CA LEU A 61 -23.08 11.03 -0.77
C LEU A 61 -22.49 12.38 -0.33
N GLU A 62 -23.11 13.48 -0.75
CA GLU A 62 -22.75 14.85 -0.39
C GLU A 62 -23.05 15.14 1.08
N ALA A 63 -24.19 14.66 1.60
CA ALA A 63 -24.50 14.75 3.02
C ALA A 63 -23.48 13.99 3.88
N LEU A 64 -23.06 12.78 3.44
CA LEU A 64 -22.00 12.03 4.09
C LEU A 64 -20.65 12.76 4.01
N GLN A 65 -20.29 13.31 2.85
CA GLN A 65 -19.06 14.10 2.69
C GLN A 65 -19.06 15.32 3.63
N THR A 66 -20.19 16.04 3.76
CA THR A 66 -20.33 17.18 4.67
C THR A 66 -20.08 16.77 6.12
N ALA A 67 -20.66 15.65 6.56
CA ALA A 67 -20.38 15.10 7.88
C ALA A 67 -18.90 14.72 8.03
N PHE A 68 -18.30 14.11 7.01
CA PHE A 68 -16.90 13.70 7.01
C PHE A 68 -15.95 14.89 7.14
N ASP A 69 -16.18 15.96 6.37
CA ASP A 69 -15.40 17.20 6.39
C ASP A 69 -15.46 17.91 7.76
N ARG A 70 -16.54 17.73 8.51
CA ARG A 70 -16.70 18.26 9.87
C ARG A 70 -16.03 17.36 10.91
N CYS A 71 -16.17 16.04 10.79
CA CYS A 71 -15.71 15.07 11.79
C CYS A 71 -14.21 14.78 11.70
N VAL A 72 -13.63 14.64 10.50
CA VAL A 72 -12.20 14.27 10.36
C VAL A 72 -11.24 15.26 11.03
N PRO A 73 -11.40 16.59 10.90
CA PRO A 73 -10.48 17.55 11.51
C PRO A 73 -10.48 17.59 13.04
N VAL A 74 -11.53 17.07 13.70
CA VAL A 74 -11.62 17.05 15.18
C VAL A 74 -11.06 15.77 15.80
N ILE A 75 -10.71 14.77 14.98
CA ILE A 75 -10.06 13.55 15.45
C ILE A 75 -8.60 13.85 15.72
N THR A 76 -8.14 13.50 16.93
CA THR A 76 -6.78 13.77 17.39
C THR A 76 -6.16 12.51 17.96
N LEU A 77 -4.86 12.57 18.31
CA LEU A 77 -4.19 11.45 18.98
C LEU A 77 -4.81 11.11 20.35
N SER A 78 -5.54 12.03 20.98
CA SER A 78 -6.23 11.77 22.26
C SER A 78 -7.67 11.26 22.09
N SER A 79 -8.14 11.09 20.86
CA SER A 79 -9.50 10.59 20.60
C SER A 79 -9.66 9.14 21.01
N SER A 80 -10.87 8.78 21.44
CA SER A 80 -11.25 7.41 21.81
C SER A 80 -12.11 6.76 20.72
N PRO A 81 -12.17 5.42 20.64
CA PRO A 81 -13.12 4.71 19.77
C PRO A 81 -14.59 5.04 20.06
N THR A 82 -14.90 5.56 21.25
CA THR A 82 -16.26 5.93 21.65
C THR A 82 -16.63 7.37 21.27
N ASP A 83 -15.68 8.16 20.77
CA ASP A 83 -15.95 9.53 20.37
C ASP A 83 -16.89 9.55 19.15
N MET A 84 -17.89 10.45 19.19
CA MET A 84 -18.88 10.57 18.11
C MET A 84 -18.22 10.75 16.73
N ALA A 85 -17.20 11.61 16.63
CA ALA A 85 -16.50 11.85 15.37
C ALA A 85 -15.80 10.59 14.83
N VAL A 86 -15.25 9.75 15.71
CA VAL A 86 -14.59 8.49 15.33
C VAL A 86 -15.61 7.49 14.79
N GLN A 87 -16.72 7.29 15.49
CA GLN A 87 -17.80 6.40 15.06
C GLN A 87 -18.42 6.85 13.73
N VAL A 88 -18.71 8.14 13.59
CA VAL A 88 -19.25 8.72 12.35
C VAL A 88 -18.28 8.49 11.19
N CYS A 89 -16.99 8.78 11.37
CA CYS A 89 -15.99 8.56 10.32
C CYS A 89 -15.85 7.08 9.94
N GLU A 90 -15.90 6.15 10.91
CA GLU A 90 -15.85 4.70 10.63
C GLU A 90 -17.03 4.28 9.76
N HIS A 91 -18.26 4.68 10.12
CA HIS A 91 -19.45 4.38 9.33
C HIS A 91 -19.43 5.05 7.95
N ILE A 92 -18.95 6.30 7.84
CA ILE A 92 -18.80 6.98 6.55
C ILE A 92 -17.82 6.25 5.63
N CYS A 93 -16.68 5.78 6.15
CA CYS A 93 -15.75 4.95 5.37
C CYS A 93 -16.43 3.68 4.82
N ASN A 94 -17.23 3.00 5.65
CA ASN A 94 -17.97 1.82 5.23
C ASN A 94 -19.07 2.15 4.19
N CYS A 95 -19.76 3.28 4.33
CA CYS A 95 -20.71 3.79 3.35
C CYS A 95 -20.06 4.03 1.99
N PHE A 96 -18.93 4.76 1.95
CA PHE A 96 -18.21 5.03 0.71
C PHE A 96 -17.60 3.77 0.10
N GLY A 97 -17.08 2.85 0.92
CA GLY A 97 -16.59 1.56 0.46
C GLY A 97 -17.70 0.74 -0.22
N THR A 98 -18.87 0.67 0.41
CA THR A 98 -20.04 -0.02 -0.18
C THR A 98 -20.51 0.68 -1.45
N ALA A 99 -20.65 2.01 -1.43
CA ALA A 99 -21.08 2.80 -2.58
C ALA A 99 -20.14 2.65 -3.78
N SER A 100 -18.83 2.50 -3.56
CA SER A 100 -17.83 2.33 -4.61
C SER A 100 -18.00 1.06 -5.44
N SER A 101 -18.78 0.08 -4.95
CA SER A 101 -19.16 -1.10 -5.73
C SER A 101 -20.06 -0.76 -6.93
N PHE A 102 -20.63 0.45 -6.99
CA PHE A 102 -21.55 0.90 -8.04
C PHE A 102 -20.94 2.00 -8.89
N GLU A 103 -20.90 1.81 -10.22
CA GLU A 103 -20.24 2.73 -11.16
C GLU A 103 -20.76 4.17 -11.06
N ALA A 104 -22.08 4.38 -11.03
CA ALA A 104 -22.65 5.73 -10.93
C ALA A 104 -22.26 6.43 -9.61
N CYS A 105 -22.04 5.68 -8.52
CA CYS A 105 -21.56 6.24 -7.27
C CYS A 105 -20.08 6.60 -7.38
N ARG A 106 -19.26 5.78 -8.03
CA ARG A 106 -17.82 6.08 -8.25
C ARG A 106 -17.61 7.36 -9.04
N GLN A 107 -18.39 7.57 -10.10
CA GLN A 107 -18.36 8.82 -10.88
C GLN A 107 -18.64 10.03 -9.98
N ARG A 108 -19.60 9.92 -9.07
CA ARG A 108 -19.92 11.01 -8.14
C ARG A 108 -18.86 11.19 -7.05
N ILE A 109 -18.32 10.11 -6.51
CA ILE A 109 -17.23 10.11 -5.51
C ILE A 109 -15.98 10.77 -6.10
N ALA A 110 -15.68 10.56 -7.38
CA ALA A 110 -14.54 11.19 -8.05
C ALA A 110 -14.60 12.73 -8.08
N GLU A 111 -15.81 13.30 -7.97
CA GLU A 111 -16.04 14.75 -7.94
C GLU A 111 -15.97 15.34 -6.50
N MET A 112 -15.55 14.55 -5.50
CA MET A 112 -15.49 14.92 -4.09
C MET A 112 -14.04 15.18 -3.63
N PRO A 113 -13.49 16.39 -3.83
CA PRO A 113 -12.04 16.62 -3.70
C PRO A 113 -11.51 16.44 -2.26
N THR A 114 -12.32 16.72 -1.23
CA THR A 114 -11.90 16.61 0.17
C THR A 114 -11.89 15.17 0.69
N LEU A 115 -12.64 14.27 0.04
CA LEU A 115 -12.86 12.90 0.49
C LEU A 115 -11.56 12.11 0.59
N PHE A 116 -10.75 12.11 -0.46
CA PHE A 116 -9.52 11.33 -0.54
C PHE A 116 -8.49 11.80 0.49
N GLY A 117 -8.30 13.12 0.63
CA GLY A 117 -7.43 13.69 1.65
C GLY A 117 -7.89 13.36 3.07
N ASN A 118 -9.20 13.36 3.32
CA ASN A 118 -9.75 12.95 4.61
C ASN A 118 -9.58 11.45 4.90
N ILE A 119 -9.75 10.57 3.90
CA ILE A 119 -9.44 9.14 4.03
C ILE A 119 -7.96 8.95 4.40
N CYS A 120 -7.05 9.66 3.73
CA CYS A 120 -5.62 9.62 4.07
C CYS A 120 -5.35 10.09 5.51
N ARG A 121 -6.04 11.13 6.00
CA ARG A 121 -5.88 11.60 7.39
C ARG A 121 -6.31 10.55 8.41
N LEU A 122 -7.34 9.76 8.12
CA LEU A 122 -7.78 8.69 9.03
C LEU A 122 -6.76 7.57 9.19
N LEU A 123 -5.82 7.42 8.25
CA LEU A 123 -4.72 6.46 8.34
C LEU A 123 -3.53 6.99 9.16
N GLN A 124 -3.50 8.27 9.52
CA GLN A 124 -2.38 8.91 10.23
C GLN A 124 -2.27 8.54 11.70
N PHE A 125 -3.27 7.86 12.27
CA PHE A 125 -3.31 7.47 13.67
C PHE A 125 -2.64 6.08 13.82
N PRO A 126 -1.34 6.01 14.19
CA PRO A 126 -0.63 4.74 14.25
C PRO A 126 -1.11 3.90 15.42
N VAL A 127 -0.92 2.59 15.33
CA VAL A 127 -0.92 1.74 16.52
C VAL A 127 0.40 1.97 17.24
N ILE A 128 0.36 2.58 18.43
CA ILE A 128 1.56 2.79 19.23
C ILE A 128 2.00 1.44 19.80
N ILE A 129 2.87 0.75 19.08
CA ILE A 129 3.54 -0.48 19.52
C ILE A 129 4.97 -0.12 19.87
N THR A 130 5.10 0.45 21.08
CA THR A 130 6.29 0.58 21.94
C THR A 130 7.49 1.47 21.54
N ALA A 131 7.83 2.32 22.51
CA ALA A 131 9.15 2.75 22.98
C ALA A 131 10.27 2.98 21.95
N VAL A 132 10.58 4.26 21.67
CA VAL A 132 11.93 4.85 21.62
C VAL A 132 11.77 6.35 21.26
N HIS A 133 12.15 7.23 22.19
CA HIS A 133 12.39 8.69 22.07
C HIS A 133 11.26 9.75 22.03
N SER A 134 10.14 9.57 22.74
CA SER A 134 9.32 10.75 23.11
C SER A 134 8.67 10.59 24.49
N SER A 135 9.36 11.09 25.52
CA SER A 135 9.02 11.00 26.95
C SER A 135 7.85 11.89 27.39
N SER A 136 6.87 12.15 26.53
CA SER A 136 5.68 12.93 26.89
C SER A 136 4.49 12.62 25.95
N CYS A 137 3.98 11.40 25.99
CA CYS A 137 2.62 11.12 25.52
C CYS A 137 1.95 10.16 26.49
N SER A 138 1.07 10.71 27.31
CA SER A 138 0.09 9.96 28.08
C SER A 138 -0.80 9.17 27.11
N LEU A 139 -0.82 7.84 27.29
CA LEU A 139 -1.77 6.84 26.75
C LEU A 139 -2.79 7.40 25.75
N SER A 140 -2.41 7.51 24.48
CA SER A 140 -3.40 7.56 23.40
C SER A 140 -3.95 6.15 23.17
N GLU A 141 -5.27 6.03 23.13
CA GLU A 141 -5.89 4.86 22.51
C GLU A 141 -5.70 5.03 21.00
N SER A 142 -4.76 4.28 20.42
CA SER A 142 -4.64 4.18 18.97
C SER A 142 -6.00 3.84 18.35
N LEU A 143 -6.30 4.33 17.14
CA LEU A 143 -7.56 4.10 16.43
C LEU A 143 -7.44 3.10 15.26
N PRO A 144 -6.88 1.88 15.44
CA PRO A 144 -6.65 0.94 14.33
C PRO A 144 -7.94 0.48 13.65
N ARG A 145 -9.09 0.50 14.34
CA ARG A 145 -10.39 0.15 13.75
C ARG A 145 -10.81 1.19 12.71
N LEU A 146 -10.69 2.47 13.05
CA LEU A 146 -10.94 3.57 12.13
C LEU A 146 -9.97 3.53 10.94
N SER A 147 -8.67 3.37 11.19
CA SER A 147 -7.67 3.22 10.13
C SER A 147 -7.94 1.99 9.26
N SER A 148 -8.41 0.88 9.84
CA SER A 148 -8.78 -0.33 9.09
C SER A 148 -10.01 -0.11 8.22
N ALA A 149 -11.01 0.64 8.70
CA ALA A 149 -12.17 1.01 7.90
C ALA A 149 -11.78 1.92 6.73
N ALA A 150 -10.85 2.87 6.95
CA ALA A 150 -10.28 3.68 5.88
C ALA A 150 -9.50 2.84 4.84
N ALA A 151 -8.66 1.90 5.28
CA ALA A 151 -7.95 0.98 4.39
C ALA A 151 -8.91 0.06 3.61
N GLN A 152 -9.97 -0.45 4.25
CA GLN A 152 -11.01 -1.23 3.57
C GLN A 152 -11.75 -0.39 2.52
N CYS A 153 -12.06 0.87 2.83
CA CYS A 153 -12.68 1.81 1.90
C CYS A 153 -11.78 2.01 0.67
N ILE A 154 -10.46 2.15 0.87
CA ILE A 154 -9.47 2.23 -0.22
C ILE A 154 -9.50 0.98 -1.10
N CYS A 155 -9.55 -0.22 -0.51
CA CYS A 155 -9.68 -1.46 -1.29
C CYS A 155 -10.91 -1.42 -2.21
N SER A 156 -12.06 -0.99 -1.67
CA SER A 156 -13.30 -0.92 -2.43
C SER A 156 -13.30 0.19 -3.50
N MET A 157 -12.59 1.29 -3.28
CA MET A 157 -12.42 2.37 -4.26
C MET A 157 -11.44 1.98 -5.38
N ALA A 158 -10.47 1.11 -5.08
CA ALA A 158 -9.40 0.75 -5.99
C ALA A 158 -9.84 -0.07 -7.22
N VAL A 159 -11.12 -0.42 -7.35
CA VAL A 159 -11.68 -1.05 -8.56
C VAL A 159 -11.81 -0.08 -9.74
N ASP A 160 -11.54 1.22 -9.52
CA ASP A 160 -11.74 2.29 -10.50
C ASP A 160 -10.49 3.14 -10.65
N THR A 161 -10.03 3.30 -11.89
CA THR A 161 -8.79 4.00 -12.22
C THR A 161 -8.77 5.45 -11.75
N LEU A 162 -9.90 6.15 -11.81
CA LEU A 162 -9.97 7.55 -11.40
C LEU A 162 -9.87 7.66 -9.88
N LEU A 163 -10.59 6.81 -9.14
CA LEU A 163 -10.51 6.77 -7.68
C LEU A 163 -9.12 6.34 -7.19
N GLN A 164 -8.51 5.33 -7.82
CA GLN A 164 -7.11 4.94 -7.55
C GLN A 164 -6.16 6.12 -7.73
N THR A 165 -6.31 6.87 -8.83
CA THR A 165 -5.45 8.02 -9.15
C THR A 165 -5.61 9.13 -8.12
N GLN A 166 -6.84 9.45 -7.72
CA GLN A 166 -7.12 10.47 -6.69
C GLN A 166 -6.54 10.08 -5.32
N LEU A 167 -6.65 8.80 -4.92
CA LEU A 167 -6.04 8.27 -3.70
C LEU A 167 -4.51 8.35 -3.75
N PHE A 168 -3.91 7.94 -4.87
CA PHE A 168 -2.47 8.01 -5.09
C PHE A 168 -1.97 9.47 -5.01
N GLN A 169 -2.64 10.39 -5.70
CA GLN A 169 -2.31 11.83 -5.68
C GLN A 169 -2.54 12.47 -4.30
N SER A 170 -3.42 11.90 -3.48
CA SER A 170 -3.63 12.31 -2.08
C SER A 170 -2.55 11.78 -1.12
N GLY A 171 -1.52 11.09 -1.64
CA GLY A 171 -0.40 10.61 -0.83
C GLY A 171 -0.74 9.38 0.04
N VAL A 172 -1.69 8.55 -0.39
CA VAL A 172 -2.16 7.38 0.39
C VAL A 172 -1.04 6.39 0.74
N LEU A 173 -0.03 6.26 -0.14
CA LEU A 173 1.11 5.36 0.10
C LEU A 173 1.90 5.74 1.35
N TRP A 174 2.05 7.05 1.59
CA TRP A 174 2.74 7.56 2.78
C TRP A 174 2.07 7.17 4.09
N GLN A 175 0.77 6.85 4.02
CA GLN A 175 -0.01 6.48 5.18
C GLN A 175 -0.09 4.97 5.35
N LEU A 176 -0.16 4.20 4.26
CA LEU A 176 -0.32 2.74 4.32
C LEU A 176 0.99 1.99 4.57
N VAL A 177 2.10 2.42 3.96
CA VAL A 177 3.40 1.72 4.04
C VAL A 177 3.90 1.55 5.49
N PRO A 178 3.84 2.56 6.37
CA PRO A 178 4.32 2.40 7.75
C PRO A 178 3.61 1.28 8.52
N HIS A 179 2.31 1.06 8.26
CA HIS A 179 1.52 0.04 8.95
C HIS A 179 1.98 -1.38 8.67
N LEU A 180 2.66 -1.63 7.54
CA LEU A 180 3.19 -2.96 7.21
C LEU A 180 4.25 -3.44 8.21
N PHE A 181 4.96 -2.50 8.85
CA PHE A 181 6.07 -2.76 9.77
C PHE A 181 5.65 -2.91 11.24
N HIS A 182 4.34 -2.87 11.50
CA HIS A 182 3.77 -3.14 12.82
C HIS A 182 3.18 -4.55 12.95
N TYR A 183 3.37 -5.38 11.93
CA TYR A 183 2.92 -6.77 11.94
C TYR A 183 3.88 -7.65 12.75
N ASP A 184 3.33 -8.34 13.76
CA ASP A 184 4.04 -9.34 14.54
C ASP A 184 3.48 -10.74 14.24
N TYR A 185 4.18 -11.48 13.39
CA TYR A 185 3.80 -12.84 13.01
C TYR A 185 3.90 -13.83 14.18
N THR A 186 4.67 -13.52 15.23
CA THR A 186 4.85 -14.44 16.38
C THR A 186 3.59 -14.50 17.24
N LEU A 187 2.76 -13.46 17.22
CA LEU A 187 1.46 -13.48 17.89
C LEU A 187 0.51 -14.50 17.25
N ASP A 188 0.49 -14.56 15.93
CA ASP A 188 -0.37 -15.46 15.16
C ASP A 188 0.15 -16.91 15.20
N GLU A 189 1.48 -17.11 15.15
CA GLU A 189 2.11 -18.42 15.17
C GLU A 189 2.31 -19.00 16.59
N GLY A 190 2.22 -18.16 17.63
CA GLY A 190 2.50 -18.52 19.01
C GLY A 190 1.46 -19.42 19.68
N GLY A 191 0.35 -19.74 18.99
CA GLY A 191 -0.68 -20.67 19.47
C GLY A 191 -1.51 -20.18 20.66
N VAL A 192 -1.30 -18.93 21.11
CA VAL A 192 -2.08 -18.30 22.18
C VAL A 192 -3.29 -17.58 21.58
N SER A 193 -4.48 -17.89 22.10
CA SER A 193 -5.70 -17.19 21.71
C SER A 193 -5.60 -15.71 22.06
N HIS A 194 -5.79 -14.85 21.08
CA HIS A 194 -5.84 -13.41 21.24
C HIS A 194 -7.08 -12.86 20.51
N SER A 195 -7.48 -11.64 20.85
CA SER A 195 -8.63 -10.98 20.21
C SER A 195 -8.34 -9.51 19.95
N GLU A 196 -9.02 -8.95 18.97
CA GLU A 196 -8.98 -7.51 18.66
C GLU A 196 -9.65 -6.63 19.73
N GLU A 197 -10.34 -7.22 20.69
CA GLU A 197 -10.97 -6.49 21.80
C GLU A 197 -10.00 -6.30 22.96
N SER A 198 -9.11 -7.26 23.19
CA SER A 198 -8.21 -7.28 24.35
C SER A 198 -6.74 -7.10 24.01
N ASN A 199 -6.34 -7.21 22.74
CA ASN A 199 -4.94 -7.19 22.33
C ASN A 199 -4.65 -6.10 21.27
N LYS A 200 -3.83 -5.10 21.64
CA LYS A 200 -3.39 -4.02 20.75
C LYS A 200 -2.57 -4.50 19.56
N GLN A 201 -1.76 -5.54 19.74
CA GLN A 201 -0.98 -6.13 18.66
C GLN A 201 -1.89 -6.86 17.65
N ALA A 202 -2.98 -7.50 18.10
CA ALA A 202 -3.96 -8.11 17.20
C ALA A 202 -4.62 -7.05 16.29
N LEU A 203 -4.92 -5.88 16.85
CA LEU A 203 -5.44 -4.74 16.08
C LEU A 203 -4.40 -4.19 15.08
N ALA A 204 -3.13 -4.13 15.46
CA ALA A 204 -2.06 -3.74 14.53
C ALA A 204 -1.87 -4.76 13.41
N ASN A 205 -1.90 -6.05 13.71
CA ASN A 205 -1.82 -7.09 12.69
C ASN A 205 -3.00 -6.98 11.71
N ARG A 206 -4.22 -6.74 12.20
CA ARG A 206 -5.38 -6.44 11.34
C ARG A 206 -5.12 -5.23 10.45
N LEU A 207 -4.65 -4.12 11.01
CA LEU A 207 -4.38 -2.91 10.23
C LEU A 207 -3.27 -3.13 9.19
N ALA A 208 -2.22 -3.87 9.53
CA ALA A 208 -1.14 -4.22 8.63
C ALA A 208 -1.63 -5.07 7.45
N ARG A 209 -2.47 -6.08 7.71
CA ARG A 209 -3.15 -6.89 6.68
C ARG A 209 -4.01 -6.02 5.76
N MET A 210 -4.84 -5.16 6.35
CA MET A 210 -5.69 -4.26 5.58
C MET A 210 -4.89 -3.27 4.75
N SER A 211 -3.76 -2.79 5.27
CA SER A 211 -2.87 -1.87 4.54
C SER A 211 -2.15 -2.57 3.41
N CYS A 212 -1.68 -3.80 3.62
CA CYS A 212 -1.09 -4.64 2.58
C CYS A 212 -2.10 -4.90 1.45
N GLU A 213 -3.35 -5.23 1.82
CA GLU A 213 -4.44 -5.43 0.85
C GLU A 213 -4.76 -4.16 0.08
N ALA A 214 -4.88 -3.01 0.76
CA ALA A 214 -5.15 -1.73 0.13
C ALA A 214 -4.06 -1.35 -0.90
N LEU A 215 -2.79 -1.54 -0.55
CA LEU A 215 -1.67 -1.31 -1.46
C LEU A 215 -1.70 -2.26 -2.67
N ALA A 216 -2.03 -3.54 -2.46
CA ALA A 216 -2.14 -4.51 -3.54
C ALA A 216 -3.32 -4.18 -4.48
N CYS A 217 -4.48 -3.80 -3.94
CA CYS A 217 -5.62 -3.34 -4.72
C CYS A 217 -5.27 -2.10 -5.56
N LEU A 218 -4.65 -1.08 -4.93
CA LEU A 218 -4.22 0.16 -5.62
C LEU A 218 -3.21 -0.09 -6.74
N ALA A 219 -2.36 -1.11 -6.60
CA ALA A 219 -1.36 -1.48 -7.59
C ALA A 219 -1.93 -2.29 -8.78
N GLY A 220 -3.19 -2.73 -8.70
CA GLY A 220 -3.76 -3.65 -9.69
C GLY A 220 -3.36 -5.12 -9.48
N PHE A 221 -3.00 -5.51 -8.26
CA PHE A 221 -2.55 -6.88 -7.94
C PHE A 221 -3.70 -7.80 -7.47
N ARG A 222 -4.94 -7.33 -7.55
CA ARG A 222 -6.15 -8.08 -7.19
C ARG A 222 -7.08 -8.17 -8.38
N GLU A 223 -7.92 -9.19 -8.39
CA GLU A 223 -8.94 -9.33 -9.42
C GLU A 223 -9.91 -8.15 -9.36
N GLY A 224 -10.24 -7.59 -10.52
CA GLY A 224 -11.17 -6.46 -10.62
C GLY A 224 -10.56 -5.10 -10.28
N THR A 225 -9.27 -5.00 -9.95
CA THR A 225 -8.58 -3.71 -9.83
C THR A 225 -7.69 -3.43 -11.06
N PRO A 226 -7.80 -2.25 -11.69
CA PRO A 226 -6.96 -1.89 -12.85
C PRO A 226 -5.50 -1.71 -12.45
N GLU A 227 -4.58 -1.97 -13.38
CA GLU A 227 -3.15 -1.70 -13.19
C GLU A 227 -2.88 -0.20 -13.03
N ASN A 228 -1.96 0.12 -12.12
CA ASN A 228 -1.57 1.49 -11.83
C ASN A 228 -0.05 1.59 -11.75
N ASP A 229 0.58 2.01 -12.86
CA ASP A 229 2.04 2.07 -12.97
C ASP A 229 2.67 3.00 -11.94
N GLY A 230 2.01 4.11 -11.59
CA GLY A 230 2.47 5.03 -10.56
C GLY A 230 2.62 4.34 -9.20
N VAL A 231 1.55 3.67 -8.76
CA VAL A 231 1.57 2.90 -7.51
C VAL A 231 2.58 1.75 -7.58
N GLN A 232 2.62 1.00 -8.68
CA GLN A 232 3.56 -0.10 -8.83
C GLN A 232 5.01 0.37 -8.78
N ASN A 233 5.34 1.48 -9.43
CA ASN A 233 6.70 2.03 -9.44
C ASN A 233 7.12 2.52 -8.04
N SER A 234 6.22 3.22 -7.33
CA SER A 234 6.46 3.61 -5.93
C SER A 234 6.65 2.40 -5.03
N LEU A 235 5.83 1.35 -5.16
CA LEU A 235 5.98 0.13 -4.36
C LEU A 235 7.25 -0.65 -4.71
N ARG A 236 7.64 -0.73 -5.98
CA ARG A 236 8.91 -1.36 -6.39
C ARG A 236 10.12 -0.63 -5.81
N ALA A 237 10.07 0.70 -5.76
CA ALA A 237 11.12 1.51 -5.15
C ALA A 237 11.17 1.32 -3.62
N LEU A 238 10.02 1.44 -2.94
CA LEU A 238 9.92 1.41 -1.47
C LEU A 238 10.06 0.00 -0.88
N LEU A 239 9.46 -1.01 -1.51
CA LEU A 239 9.35 -2.37 -0.97
C LEU A 239 10.13 -3.41 -1.78
N THR A 240 10.77 -3.04 -2.90
CA THR A 240 11.45 -3.91 -3.87
C THR A 240 10.54 -4.61 -4.89
N PRO A 241 11.04 -4.95 -6.09
CA PRO A 241 10.31 -5.76 -7.07
C PRO A 241 9.89 -7.13 -6.56
N TYR A 242 10.73 -7.79 -5.75
CA TYR A 242 10.41 -9.11 -5.20
C TYR A 242 9.18 -9.07 -4.28
N VAL A 243 9.10 -8.09 -3.38
CA VAL A 243 7.94 -7.95 -2.49
C VAL A 243 6.68 -7.62 -3.29
N CYS A 244 6.76 -6.77 -4.32
CA CYS A 244 5.61 -6.48 -5.19
C CYS A 244 5.08 -7.75 -5.89
N ARG A 245 5.97 -8.64 -6.31
CA ARG A 245 5.58 -9.95 -6.84
C ARG A 245 4.91 -10.79 -5.76
N CYS A 246 5.47 -10.89 -4.56
CA CYS A 246 4.83 -11.60 -3.44
C CYS A 246 3.45 -11.00 -3.10
N MET A 247 3.29 -9.67 -3.13
CA MET A 247 1.99 -9.01 -2.97
C MET A 247 0.97 -9.44 -4.00
N ARG A 248 1.39 -9.82 -5.22
CA ARG A 248 0.53 -10.31 -6.29
C ARG A 248 0.21 -11.80 -6.17
N THR A 249 1.14 -12.63 -5.66
CA THR A 249 1.04 -14.10 -5.75
C THR A 249 0.84 -14.81 -4.41
N GLU A 250 1.17 -14.17 -3.28
CA GLU A 250 1.12 -14.76 -1.95
C GLU A 250 0.04 -14.11 -1.09
N SER A 251 -0.22 -14.72 0.08
CA SER A 251 -1.10 -14.13 1.10
C SER A 251 -0.46 -12.89 1.74
N ASN A 252 -1.29 -11.95 2.21
CA ASN A 252 -0.81 -10.77 2.94
C ASN A 252 0.05 -11.14 4.16
N ASP A 253 -0.26 -12.23 4.87
CA ASP A 253 0.52 -12.69 6.03
C ASP A 253 1.95 -13.10 5.64
N ALA A 254 2.12 -13.78 4.51
CA ALA A 254 3.43 -14.17 3.99
C ALA A 254 4.27 -12.95 3.58
N VAL A 255 3.64 -11.98 2.91
CA VAL A 255 4.27 -10.70 2.55
C VAL A 255 4.69 -9.93 3.79
N LEU A 256 3.80 -9.78 4.76
CA LEU A 256 4.06 -9.06 6.01
C LEU A 256 5.13 -9.77 6.85
N LYS A 257 5.12 -11.10 6.91
CA LYS A 257 6.18 -11.87 7.56
C LYS A 257 7.53 -11.64 6.90
N THR A 258 7.57 -11.64 5.56
CA THR A 258 8.79 -11.32 4.80
C THR A 258 9.29 -9.91 5.13
N LEU A 259 8.40 -8.93 5.10
CA LEU A 259 8.72 -7.54 5.43
C LEU A 259 9.21 -7.37 6.87
N ASN A 260 8.76 -8.19 7.82
CA ASN A 260 9.15 -8.14 9.23
C ASN A 260 10.21 -9.20 9.64
N SER A 261 10.83 -9.89 8.68
CA SER A 261 11.93 -10.84 8.90
C SER A 261 13.21 -10.42 8.18
N ASN A 262 14.38 -10.63 8.78
CA ASN A 262 15.64 -10.37 8.09
C ASN A 262 15.87 -11.44 7.02
N THR A 263 16.06 -11.02 5.78
CA THR A 263 16.23 -11.90 4.62
C THR A 263 17.40 -11.43 3.78
N GLU A 264 18.29 -12.35 3.43
CA GLU A 264 19.35 -12.13 2.44
C GLU A 264 19.39 -13.34 1.50
N ASN A 265 18.81 -13.17 0.32
CA ASN A 265 18.74 -14.18 -0.73
C ASN A 265 18.86 -13.50 -2.11
N PRO A 266 18.97 -14.26 -3.21
CA PRO A 266 19.16 -13.69 -4.54
C PRO A 266 18.11 -12.67 -4.98
N TYR A 267 16.91 -12.66 -4.40
CA TYR A 267 15.86 -11.71 -4.74
C TYR A 267 15.66 -10.57 -3.74
N LEU A 268 16.19 -10.68 -2.52
CA LEU A 268 15.88 -9.75 -1.45
C LEU A 268 17.06 -9.59 -0.48
N ILE A 269 17.53 -8.36 -0.32
CA ILE A 269 18.36 -7.91 0.78
C ILE A 269 17.48 -7.01 1.64
N TRP A 270 17.06 -7.53 2.80
CA TRP A 270 16.08 -6.85 3.63
C TRP A 270 16.35 -7.08 5.11
N ASP A 271 16.75 -6.03 5.80
CA ASP A 271 17.07 -6.04 7.22
C ASP A 271 16.47 -4.82 7.94
N ASN A 272 16.79 -4.69 9.23
CA ASN A 272 16.34 -3.56 10.03
C ASN A 272 16.84 -2.21 9.50
N GLY A 273 18.02 -2.15 8.88
CA GLY A 273 18.56 -0.93 8.28
C GLY A 273 17.74 -0.51 7.06
N THR A 274 17.40 -1.46 6.20
CA THR A 274 16.59 -1.25 4.99
C THR A 274 15.18 -0.79 5.34
N ARG A 275 14.55 -1.42 6.35
CA ARG A 275 13.26 -0.97 6.91
C ARG A 275 13.32 0.47 7.44
N ALA A 276 14.36 0.78 8.21
CA ALA A 276 14.53 2.10 8.80
C ALA A 276 14.69 3.19 7.72
N GLU A 277 15.43 2.91 6.65
CA GLU A 277 15.62 3.81 5.51
C GLU A 277 14.29 4.12 4.81
N VAL A 278 13.47 3.09 4.54
CA VAL A 278 12.13 3.24 3.94
C VAL A 278 11.21 4.04 4.85
N LEU A 279 11.17 3.70 6.14
CA LEU A 279 10.33 4.40 7.12
C LEU A 279 10.74 5.86 7.29
N GLU A 280 12.03 6.17 7.33
CA GLU A 280 12.52 7.54 7.40
C GLU A 280 12.13 8.34 6.14
N PHE A 281 12.24 7.71 4.97
CA PHE A 281 11.81 8.33 3.72
C PHE A 281 10.31 8.63 3.72
N VAL A 282 9.49 7.63 4.02
CA VAL A 282 8.03 7.77 4.08
C VAL A 282 7.60 8.80 5.12
N GLU A 283 8.19 8.80 6.33
CA GLU A 283 7.82 9.71 7.42
C GLU A 283 8.10 11.18 7.07
N ARG A 284 9.19 11.44 6.33
CA ARG A 284 9.52 12.78 5.83
C ARG A 284 8.43 13.33 4.91
N HIS A 285 7.87 12.49 4.04
CA HIS A 285 6.75 12.88 3.16
C HIS A 285 5.43 12.95 3.94
N ARG A 286 5.22 12.02 4.88
CA ARG A 286 3.99 11.95 5.70
C ARG A 286 3.76 13.18 6.57
N THR A 287 4.84 13.79 7.07
CA THR A 287 4.80 14.96 7.98
C THR A 287 5.00 16.29 7.26
N SER A 288 5.33 16.25 5.97
CA SER A 288 5.51 17.46 5.16
C SER A 288 4.17 18.18 4.95
N ARG A 289 4.21 19.52 4.97
CA ARG A 289 3.06 20.38 4.64
C ARG A 289 2.95 20.68 3.14
N GLU A 290 3.97 20.30 2.37
CA GLU A 290 4.07 20.48 0.93
C GLU A 290 4.30 19.14 0.23
N GLN A 291 3.89 19.02 -1.03
CA GLN A 291 4.20 17.85 -1.82
C GLN A 291 5.70 17.82 -2.11
N THR A 292 6.41 16.95 -1.41
CA THR A 292 7.88 16.86 -1.45
C THR A 292 8.39 15.80 -2.42
N SER A 293 7.50 15.05 -3.07
CA SER A 293 7.82 13.98 -4.02
C SER A 293 7.01 14.17 -5.30
N GLU A 294 7.69 14.41 -6.42
CA GLU A 294 7.02 14.53 -7.72
C GLU A 294 6.57 13.16 -8.27
N LEU A 295 7.27 12.09 -7.90
CA LEU A 295 7.03 10.72 -8.36
C LEU A 295 6.38 9.82 -7.30
N PHE A 296 5.87 10.43 -6.22
CA PHE A 296 5.20 9.74 -5.12
C PHE A 296 5.99 8.54 -4.57
N GLY A 297 7.30 8.66 -4.48
CA GLY A 297 8.22 7.66 -3.94
C GLY A 297 8.92 6.78 -4.96
N ALA A 298 8.57 6.85 -6.24
CA ALA A 298 9.27 6.09 -7.28
C ALA A 298 10.73 6.56 -7.49
N GLU A 299 11.09 7.75 -7.01
CA GLU A 299 12.46 8.26 -6.98
C GLU A 299 13.33 7.63 -5.88
N PHE A 300 12.72 6.92 -4.93
CA PHE A 300 13.43 6.35 -3.79
C PHE A 300 14.40 5.26 -4.24
N GLN A 301 15.61 5.28 -3.69
CA GLN A 301 16.65 4.30 -3.98
C GLN A 301 17.25 3.80 -2.68
N LEU A 302 17.16 2.49 -2.45
CA LEU A 302 17.76 1.85 -1.29
C LEU A 302 19.28 1.93 -1.35
N SER A 303 19.87 2.52 -0.32
CA SER A 303 21.32 2.74 -0.21
C SER A 303 22.14 1.45 -0.29
N ILE A 304 21.57 0.33 0.17
CA ILE A 304 22.20 -0.99 0.10
C ILE A 304 22.15 -1.57 -1.31
N HIS A 305 21.02 -1.45 -2.01
CA HIS A 305 20.87 -1.93 -3.40
C HIS A 305 21.77 -1.17 -4.37
N ALA A 306 22.00 0.11 -4.11
CA ALA A 306 22.94 0.91 -4.88
C ALA A 306 24.30 0.20 -5.02
N LYS A 307 24.75 -0.49 -3.96
CA LYS A 307 26.09 -1.12 -3.91
C LYS A 307 26.16 -2.48 -4.61
N GLU A 308 25.05 -2.99 -5.14
CA GLU A 308 24.96 -4.34 -5.69
C GLU A 308 24.81 -4.35 -7.22
N LEU A 309 25.27 -5.44 -7.84
CA LEU A 309 24.98 -5.72 -9.24
C LEU A 309 23.65 -6.46 -9.33
N ILE A 310 22.63 -5.77 -9.86
CA ILE A 310 21.29 -6.31 -10.03
C ILE A 310 21.03 -6.55 -11.52
N VAL A 311 20.72 -7.79 -11.90
CA VAL A 311 20.37 -8.19 -13.27
C VAL A 311 19.18 -9.14 -13.22
N GLY A 312 18.13 -8.90 -14.00
CA GLY A 312 16.92 -9.74 -13.99
C GLY A 312 16.25 -9.86 -12.62
N ASP A 313 16.24 -8.75 -11.86
CA ASP A 313 15.73 -8.66 -10.48
C ASP A 313 16.45 -9.56 -9.46
N ILE A 314 17.67 -10.05 -9.76
CA ILE A 314 18.51 -10.78 -8.79
C ILE A 314 19.78 -10.03 -8.41
N PHE A 315 20.18 -10.16 -7.15
CA PHE A 315 21.50 -9.77 -6.64
C PHE A 315 22.53 -10.81 -7.08
N VAL A 316 23.27 -10.51 -8.16
CA VAL A 316 24.17 -11.45 -8.83
C VAL A 316 25.21 -12.03 -7.87
N ARG A 317 25.75 -11.20 -6.98
CA ARG A 317 26.70 -11.61 -5.93
C ARG A 317 26.13 -12.72 -5.04
N ILE A 318 24.93 -12.49 -4.48
CA ILE A 318 24.28 -13.43 -3.57
C ILE A 318 23.91 -14.72 -4.29
N TYR A 319 23.49 -14.64 -5.55
CA TYR A 319 23.23 -15.85 -6.33
C TYR A 319 24.49 -16.70 -6.56
N ASN A 320 25.65 -16.07 -6.82
CA ASN A 320 26.91 -16.80 -6.94
C ASN A 320 27.36 -17.43 -5.61
N GLU A 321 27.10 -16.77 -4.48
CA GLU A 321 27.34 -17.31 -3.15
C GLU A 321 26.34 -18.45 -2.79
N GLN A 322 25.14 -18.42 -3.37
CA GLN A 322 24.06 -19.37 -3.13
C GLN A 322 23.58 -20.06 -4.43
N PRO A 323 24.45 -20.79 -5.15
CA PRO A 323 24.18 -21.25 -6.51
C PRO A 323 23.07 -22.31 -6.61
N THR A 324 22.71 -22.93 -5.49
CA THR A 324 21.62 -23.92 -5.41
C THR A 324 20.25 -23.30 -5.16
N PHE A 325 20.17 -21.97 -4.97
CA PHE A 325 18.91 -21.27 -4.75
C PHE A 325 18.00 -21.40 -5.98
N ALA A 326 16.76 -21.83 -5.77
CA ALA A 326 15.79 -22.02 -6.85
C ALA A 326 15.21 -20.66 -7.28
N LEU A 327 15.65 -20.16 -8.43
CA LEU A 327 15.08 -18.96 -9.04
C LEU A 327 13.64 -19.22 -9.50
N LEU A 328 12.78 -18.23 -9.35
CA LEU A 328 11.36 -18.27 -9.74
C LEU A 328 11.20 -18.32 -11.25
N GLU A 329 12.00 -17.53 -11.98
CA GLU A 329 11.94 -17.41 -13.44
C GLU A 329 13.34 -17.63 -14.06
N PRO A 330 13.92 -18.84 -13.93
CA PRO A 330 15.31 -19.10 -14.33
C PRO A 330 15.56 -18.82 -15.81
N LYS A 331 14.57 -19.07 -16.69
CA LYS A 331 14.68 -18.74 -18.12
C LYS A 331 14.85 -17.24 -18.37
N LYS A 332 13.99 -16.42 -17.73
CA LYS A 332 14.02 -14.97 -17.88
C LYS A 332 15.34 -14.42 -17.36
N VAL A 333 15.77 -14.84 -16.16
CA VAL A 333 17.04 -14.42 -15.58
C VAL A 333 18.24 -14.81 -16.45
N ALA A 334 18.23 -16.00 -17.07
CA ALA A 334 19.29 -16.39 -18.00
C ALA A 334 19.37 -15.47 -19.22
N MET A 335 18.21 -15.07 -19.78
CA MET A 335 18.15 -14.10 -20.88
C MET A 335 18.62 -12.73 -20.43
N ASP A 336 18.19 -12.25 -19.27
CA ASP A 336 18.59 -10.96 -18.71
C ASP A 336 20.11 -10.89 -18.47
N LEU A 337 20.72 -11.99 -17.97
CA LEU A 337 22.18 -12.11 -17.79
C LEU A 337 22.92 -12.10 -19.14
N LEU A 338 22.41 -12.83 -20.14
CA LEU A 338 22.99 -12.84 -21.49
C LEU A 338 22.90 -11.48 -22.16
N ASP A 339 21.75 -10.82 -22.08
CA ASP A 339 21.52 -9.48 -22.64
C ASP A 339 22.41 -8.45 -21.95
N TYR A 340 22.54 -8.52 -20.62
CA TYR A 340 23.45 -7.66 -19.85
C TYR A 340 24.89 -7.81 -20.32
N MET A 341 25.42 -9.04 -20.41
CA MET A 341 26.78 -9.28 -20.90
C MET A 341 26.94 -8.86 -22.38
N GLY A 342 25.93 -9.11 -23.21
CA GLY A 342 25.90 -8.72 -24.62
C GLY A 342 26.05 -7.21 -24.83
N ARG A 343 25.49 -6.38 -23.93
CA ARG A 343 25.67 -4.92 -23.96
C ARG A 343 27.13 -4.49 -23.81
N TYR A 344 27.98 -5.28 -23.17
CA TYR A 344 29.40 -4.97 -22.96
C TYR A 344 30.34 -5.72 -23.92
N ALA A 345 29.83 -6.60 -24.78
CA ALA A 345 30.65 -7.39 -25.70
C ALA A 345 31.54 -6.54 -26.62
N ALA A 346 31.03 -5.43 -27.15
CA ALA A 346 31.81 -4.53 -28.02
C ALA A 346 32.97 -3.86 -27.25
N GLU A 347 32.72 -3.41 -26.02
CA GLU A 347 33.73 -2.80 -25.15
C GLU A 347 34.83 -3.81 -24.78
N LEU A 348 34.44 -5.03 -24.40
CA LEU A 348 35.36 -6.11 -24.05
C LEU A 348 36.19 -6.65 -25.24
N THR A 349 35.63 -6.60 -26.45
CA THR A 349 36.33 -7.04 -27.67
C THR A 349 37.11 -5.91 -28.37
N GLY A 350 37.14 -4.71 -27.81
CA GLY A 350 37.83 -3.55 -28.38
C GLY A 350 37.15 -2.96 -29.63
N GLN A 351 35.87 -3.27 -29.86
CA GLN A 351 35.07 -2.73 -30.95
C GLN A 351 34.34 -1.45 -30.50
N LEU A 352 34.56 -0.34 -31.20
CA LEU A 352 33.89 0.94 -30.92
C LEU A 352 32.36 0.82 -31.12
N LYS A 353 31.57 1.04 -30.06
CA LYS A 353 30.11 1.18 -30.16
C LYS A 353 29.76 2.41 -31.02
N LYS A 354 28.97 2.21 -32.08
CA LYS A 354 28.19 3.31 -32.69
C LYS A 354 27.05 3.66 -31.74
N PRO A 355 26.74 4.95 -31.54
CA PRO A 355 25.59 5.33 -30.72
C PRO A 355 24.30 4.86 -31.41
N ALA A 356 23.51 4.05 -30.71
CA ALA A 356 22.15 3.71 -31.14
C ALA A 356 21.23 4.89 -30.78
N ASN A 357 20.56 5.45 -31.78
CA ASN A 357 19.53 6.45 -31.58
C ASN A 357 18.24 5.77 -31.10
N GLY A 358 17.73 6.20 -29.94
CA GLY A 358 16.29 6.28 -29.70
C GLY A 358 15.58 5.06 -29.12
N ASP A 359 16.03 4.55 -27.97
CA ASP A 359 15.20 3.62 -27.16
C ASP A 359 14.71 4.27 -25.87
N LEU A 360 13.53 3.79 -25.46
CA LEU A 360 12.75 4.22 -24.30
C LEU A 360 13.58 4.25 -23.01
N ILE A 361 13.14 5.08 -22.06
CA ILE A 361 13.71 5.14 -20.70
C ILE A 361 13.41 3.81 -20.00
N ASP A 362 14.28 2.82 -20.19
CA ASP A 362 14.42 1.70 -19.26
C ASP A 362 15.02 2.28 -17.97
N ILE A 363 14.30 2.15 -16.86
CA ILE A 363 14.86 2.46 -15.54
C ILE A 363 15.91 1.39 -15.24
N ASP A 364 17.14 1.68 -15.66
CA ASP A 364 18.30 0.83 -15.44
C ASP A 364 18.74 0.93 -13.98
N TRP A 365 18.19 0.05 -13.13
CA TRP A 365 18.62 -0.11 -11.74
C TRP A 365 20.10 -0.49 -11.58
N SER A 366 20.80 -0.89 -12.66
CA SER A 366 22.23 -1.21 -12.61
C SER A 366 23.13 0.04 -12.68
N SER A 367 22.56 1.19 -13.02
CA SER A 367 23.33 2.41 -13.37
C SER A 367 23.73 3.30 -12.18
N SER A 368 23.19 3.07 -10.98
CA SER A 368 23.30 4.06 -9.90
C SER A 368 24.33 3.80 -8.79
N ASN A 369 24.93 2.61 -8.62
CA ASN A 369 26.14 2.49 -7.77
C ASN A 369 26.98 1.19 -7.87
N ALA A 370 26.83 0.39 -8.93
CA ALA A 370 27.91 -0.51 -9.40
C ALA A 370 29.15 0.27 -9.90
N ASN A 371 29.35 1.50 -9.42
CA ASN A 371 30.26 2.55 -9.88
C ASN A 371 31.74 2.29 -9.51
N LYS A 372 32.03 1.26 -8.70
CA LYS A 372 33.40 0.84 -8.37
C LYS A 372 33.86 -0.41 -9.10
N MET A 373 32.93 -1.22 -9.59
CA MET A 373 33.28 -2.42 -10.34
C MET A 373 33.58 -2.06 -11.78
N SER A 374 34.69 -2.56 -12.28
CA SER A 374 35.02 -2.53 -13.71
C SER A 374 33.99 -3.31 -14.53
N THR A 375 33.88 -2.97 -15.81
CA THR A 375 33.03 -3.71 -16.77
C THR A 375 33.36 -5.21 -16.77
N ASP A 376 34.66 -5.55 -16.68
CA ASP A 376 35.17 -6.92 -16.65
C ASP A 376 34.67 -7.70 -15.42
N GLU A 377 34.71 -7.09 -14.23
CA GLU A 377 34.21 -7.71 -12.99
C GLU A 377 32.70 -7.98 -13.08
N LYS A 378 31.91 -7.02 -13.59
CA LYS A 378 30.45 -7.19 -13.73
C LYS A 378 30.10 -8.33 -14.68
N VAL A 379 30.77 -8.38 -15.84
CA VAL A 379 30.55 -9.43 -16.84
C VAL A 379 31.00 -10.79 -16.33
N THR A 380 32.13 -10.86 -15.63
CA THR A 380 32.61 -12.10 -15.00
C THR A 380 31.60 -12.65 -13.98
N MET A 381 31.05 -11.78 -13.12
CA MET A 381 30.03 -12.18 -12.15
C MET A 381 28.74 -12.66 -12.82
N CYS A 382 28.31 -12.01 -13.90
CA CYS A 382 27.15 -12.45 -14.68
C CYS A 382 27.39 -13.79 -15.38
N ALA A 383 28.60 -14.01 -15.91
CA ALA A 383 28.98 -15.27 -16.55
C ALA A 383 29.00 -16.42 -15.55
N GLU A 384 29.54 -16.18 -14.34
CA GLU A 384 29.49 -17.12 -13.22
C GLU A 384 28.04 -17.43 -12.81
N ALA A 385 27.19 -16.41 -12.67
CA ALA A 385 25.78 -16.59 -12.34
C ALA A 385 25.05 -17.41 -13.40
N LEU A 386 25.31 -17.17 -14.69
CA LEU A 386 24.74 -17.95 -15.78
C LEU A 386 25.23 -19.41 -15.73
N ALA A 387 26.52 -19.64 -15.46
CA ALA A 387 27.08 -20.98 -15.33
C ALA A 387 26.46 -21.74 -14.14
N ASN A 388 26.28 -21.08 -12.99
CA ASN A 388 25.60 -21.61 -11.83
C ASN A 388 24.15 -21.98 -12.14
N LEU A 389 23.43 -21.09 -12.83
CA LEU A 389 22.03 -21.28 -13.22
C LEU A 389 21.83 -22.47 -14.17
N VAL A 390 22.69 -22.61 -15.17
CA VAL A 390 22.69 -23.75 -16.10
C VAL A 390 23.01 -25.05 -15.36
N SER A 391 23.98 -25.02 -14.44
CA SER A 391 24.38 -26.18 -13.65
C SER A 391 23.28 -26.65 -12.69
N ALA A 392 22.54 -25.71 -12.09
CA ALA A 392 21.43 -25.99 -11.18
C ALA A 392 20.17 -26.52 -11.89
N ASN A 393 20.07 -26.37 -13.21
CA ASN A 393 18.92 -26.77 -14.03
C ASN A 393 19.31 -27.74 -15.16
N PRO A 394 19.88 -28.92 -14.84
CA PRO A 394 20.33 -29.88 -15.85
C PRO A 394 19.13 -30.48 -16.60
N GLY A 395 19.24 -30.60 -17.93
CA GLY A 395 18.24 -31.28 -18.77
C GLY A 395 17.52 -30.43 -19.82
N GLY A 396 18.14 -29.34 -20.31
CA GLY A 396 17.60 -28.56 -21.45
C GLY A 396 16.33 -27.76 -21.13
N ARG A 397 15.86 -27.76 -19.88
CA ARG A 397 14.68 -26.96 -19.47
C ARG A 397 14.89 -25.47 -19.67
N LEU A 398 16.12 -24.96 -19.54
CA LEU A 398 16.48 -23.57 -19.86
C LEU A 398 16.49 -23.26 -21.36
N LEU A 399 16.90 -24.23 -22.20
CA LEU A 399 17.20 -24.04 -23.64
C LEU A 399 16.05 -24.45 -24.58
N SER A 400 14.87 -24.79 -24.05
CA SER A 400 13.65 -24.90 -24.85
C SER A 400 13.13 -23.49 -25.16
N LEU A 401 13.67 -22.91 -26.24
CA LEU A 401 13.18 -21.71 -26.92
C LEU A 401 11.88 -22.03 -27.68
#